data_AF-A0AAD2PY32-F1
#
_entry.id   AF-A0AAD2PY32-F1
#
_cell.length_a   1.000
_cell.length_b   1.000
_cell.length_c   1.000
_cell.angle_alpha   90.00
_cell.angle_beta   90.00
_cell.angle_gamma   90.00
#
_symmetry.space_group_name_H-M   'P 1'
#
loop_
_entity.id
_entity.type
_entity.pdbx_description
1 polymer ?
#
loop_
_entity_poly.entity_id
_entity_poly.type
_entity_poly.pdbx_seq_one_letter_code
_entity_poly.pdbx_strand_id
1 'polypeptide(L)'
;MSHRWEEAMNGPLADGYMEAAIKEIKTLQQMEVWEVTVRLLLILFLVLGLKTKQVDYTASFTHAPIGDKEVFREMPRGFAKKGKVLKLKKSLYGLKQLPVNFFNFIKGKLENAGFKSHKEVDPCLFISDKVICLVYIDDTLFFSPKEEYINKAMESLKSQRVAVEIEDSVAGFLGVQ
;
A
#
# COMPACT_ATOMS: atom_id res chain seq x y z
N MET A 1 5.89 -20.20 2.05
CA MET A 1 7.26 -20.32 2.61
C MET A 1 7.80 -18.92 2.71
N SER A 2 7.96 -18.42 3.94
CA SER A 2 8.50 -17.08 4.21
C SER A 2 10.03 -17.18 4.16
N HIS A 3 10.65 -16.52 3.17
CA HIS A 3 12.09 -16.32 3.12
C HIS A 3 12.42 -15.04 3.88
N ARG A 4 13.53 -15.04 4.63
CA ARG A 4 13.98 -13.83 5.34
C ARG A 4 14.45 -12.79 4.32
N TRP A 5 14.27 -11.50 4.62
CA TRP A 5 14.65 -10.40 3.72
C TRP A 5 16.09 -10.50 3.20
N GLU A 6 17.03 -10.90 4.06
CA GLU A 6 18.42 -11.17 3.67
C GLU A 6 18.58 -12.29 2.63
N GLU A 7 17.76 -13.34 2.71
CA GLU A 7 17.79 -14.46 1.75
C GLU A 7 17.20 -14.06 0.41
N ALA A 8 16.19 -13.17 0.41
CA ALA A 8 15.57 -12.63 -0.81
C ALA A 8 16.51 -11.66 -1.54
N MET A 9 17.21 -10.79 -0.80
CA MET A 9 18.11 -9.77 -1.35
C MET A 9 19.49 -10.29 -1.76
N ASN A 10 19.89 -11.46 -1.27
CA ASN A 10 21.14 -12.12 -1.68
C ASN A 10 20.88 -13.40 -2.52
N GLY A 11 19.62 -13.67 -2.84
CA GLY A 11 19.21 -14.84 -3.61
C GLY A 11 19.29 -14.64 -5.13
N PRO A 12 19.09 -15.71 -5.92
CA PRO A 12 19.15 -15.66 -7.39
C PRO A 12 18.07 -14.78 -8.06
N LEU A 13 17.15 -14.22 -7.29
CA LEU A 13 16.10 -13.30 -7.73
C LEU A 13 16.34 -11.85 -7.28
N ALA A 14 17.46 -11.58 -6.60
CA ALA A 14 17.81 -10.27 -6.02
C ALA A 14 17.72 -9.11 -7.02
N ASP A 15 18.24 -9.29 -8.24
CA ASP A 15 18.19 -8.27 -9.28
C ASP A 15 16.75 -7.89 -9.65
N GLY A 16 15.85 -8.88 -9.70
CA GLY A 16 14.43 -8.64 -9.97
C GLY A 16 13.73 -7.90 -8.83
N TYR A 17 14.10 -8.17 -7.58
CA TYR A 17 13.60 -7.42 -6.42
C TYR A 17 14.12 -5.98 -6.41
N MET A 18 15.40 -5.78 -6.72
CA MET A 18 16.01 -4.45 -6.82
C MET A 18 15.38 -3.63 -7.96
N GLU A 19 15.14 -4.23 -9.12
CA GLU A 19 14.44 -3.57 -10.23
C GLU A 19 13.00 -3.18 -9.87
N ALA A 20 12.29 -4.04 -9.13
CA ALA A 20 10.95 -3.73 -8.62
C ALA A 20 10.99 -2.54 -7.65
N ALA A 21 11.91 -2.53 -6.69
CA ALA A 21 12.09 -1.45 -5.72
C ALA A 21 12.46 -0.13 -6.40
N ILE A 22 13.41 -0.12 -7.35
CA ILE A 22 13.79 1.09 -8.11
C ILE A 22 12.59 1.66 -8.87
N LYS A 23 11.78 0.79 -9.46
CA LYS A 23 10.60 1.17 -10.23
C LYS A 23 9.49 1.73 -9.35
N GLU A 24 9.34 1.18 -8.16
CA GLU A 24 8.43 1.67 -7.13
C GLU A 24 8.85 3.04 -6.61
N ILE A 25 10.13 3.21 -6.26
CA ILE A 25 10.71 4.51 -5.89
C ILE A 25 10.51 5.55 -7.00
N LYS A 26 10.75 5.20 -8.27
CA LYS A 26 10.50 6.10 -9.40
C LYS A 26 9.02 6.46 -9.53
N THR A 27 8.11 5.53 -9.23
CA THR A 27 6.66 5.79 -9.27
C THR A 27 6.28 6.75 -8.15
N LEU A 28 6.81 6.58 -6.95
CA LEU A 28 6.61 7.50 -5.82
C LEU A 28 7.16 8.90 -6.10
N GLN A 29 8.35 8.99 -6.69
CA GLN A 29 8.94 10.27 -7.09
C GLN A 29 8.09 10.96 -8.17
N GLN A 30 7.55 10.22 -9.14
CA GLN A 30 6.62 10.75 -10.14
C GLN A 30 5.29 11.17 -9.55
N MET A 31 4.86 10.52 -8.47
CA MET A 31 3.67 10.89 -7.71
C MET A 31 3.94 12.05 -6.74
N GLU A 32 5.16 12.60 -6.69
CA GLU A 32 5.55 13.65 -5.75
C GLU A 32 5.18 13.30 -4.30
N VAL A 33 5.47 12.07 -3.84
CA VAL A 33 5.24 11.66 -2.44
C VAL A 33 6.41 12.14 -1.58
N TRP A 34 6.13 12.85 -0.48
CA TRP A 34 7.17 13.52 0.30
C TRP A 34 7.50 12.70 1.54
N GLU A 35 8.73 12.17 1.58
CA GLU A 35 9.26 11.49 2.76
C GLU A 35 9.25 12.40 4.02
N VAL A 36 9.23 13.73 3.81
CA VAL A 36 9.10 14.74 4.87
C VAL A 36 7.77 14.60 5.63
N THR A 37 6.66 14.31 4.94
CA THR A 37 5.33 14.16 5.57
C THR A 37 5.30 12.96 6.50
N VAL A 38 5.86 11.83 6.07
CA VAL A 38 6.00 10.61 6.88
C VAL A 38 6.78 10.93 8.16
N ARG A 39 7.97 11.53 8.02
CA ARG A 39 8.82 11.89 9.17
C ARG A 39 8.14 12.87 10.12
N LEU A 40 7.47 13.88 9.59
CA LEU A 40 6.74 14.87 10.38
C LEU A 40 5.62 14.22 11.20
N LEU A 41 4.83 13.33 10.59
CA LEU A 41 3.74 12.63 11.27
C LEU A 41 4.26 11.69 12.36
N LEU A 42 5.38 11.00 12.13
CA LEU A 42 6.04 10.17 13.15
C LEU A 42 6.52 11.02 14.34
N ILE A 43 7.09 12.20 14.10
CA ILE A 43 7.48 13.14 15.16
C ILE A 43 6.25 13.63 15.93
N LEU A 44 5.18 14.03 15.23
CA LEU A 44 3.93 14.48 15.85
C LEU A 44 3.29 13.39 16.70
N PHE A 45 3.32 12.14 16.24
CA PHE A 45 2.89 10.97 17.00
C PHE A 45 3.62 10.88 18.35
N LEU A 46 4.95 10.98 18.35
CA LEU A 46 5.77 10.91 19.55
C LEU A 46 5.54 12.09 20.49
N VAL A 47 5.50 13.32 19.95
CA VAL A 47 5.39 14.56 20.73
C VAL A 47 4.00 14.72 21.35
N LEU A 48 2.95 14.33 20.61
CA LEU A 48 1.56 14.51 21.04
C LEU A 48 0.95 13.26 21.69
N GLY A 49 1.71 12.15 21.77
CA GLY A 49 1.23 10.90 22.35
C GLY A 49 0.04 10.30 21.61
N LEU A 50 -0.02 10.47 20.28
CA LEU A 50 -1.12 9.96 19.48
C LEU A 50 -1.15 8.43 19.52
N LYS A 51 -2.32 7.85 19.30
CA LYS A 51 -2.46 6.43 18.98
C LYS A 51 -2.23 6.26 17.50
N THR A 52 -1.64 5.12 17.16
CA THR A 52 -1.29 4.77 15.78
C THR A 52 -1.65 3.33 15.50
N LYS A 53 -2.04 3.03 14.25
CA LYS A 53 -2.12 1.66 13.74
C LYS A 53 -1.59 1.63 12.32
N GLN A 54 -0.87 0.57 12.00
CA GLN A 54 -0.49 0.26 10.64
C GLN A 54 -1.49 -0.75 10.07
N VAL A 55 -1.84 -0.55 8.82
CA VAL A 55 -2.66 -1.48 8.06
C VAL A 55 -1.86 -1.92 6.84
N ASP A 56 -1.64 -3.22 6.74
CA ASP A 56 -1.19 -3.89 5.52
C ASP A 56 -2.44 -4.45 4.81
N TYR A 57 -2.54 -4.21 3.51
CA TYR A 57 -3.66 -4.73 2.72
C TYR A 57 -3.31 -6.10 2.17
N THR A 58 -3.87 -7.13 2.79
CA THR A 58 -3.74 -8.51 2.32
C THR A 58 -4.19 -8.62 0.87
N ALA A 59 -3.25 -9.00 0.00
CA ALA A 59 -3.47 -9.11 -1.44
C ALA A 59 -4.02 -7.82 -2.10
N SER A 60 -3.51 -6.65 -1.69
CA SER A 60 -3.79 -5.31 -2.26
C SER A 60 -3.99 -5.34 -3.78
N PHE A 61 -3.14 -6.10 -4.48
CA PHE A 61 -3.15 -6.26 -5.93
C PHE A 61 -4.32 -7.06 -6.49
N THR A 62 -4.95 -7.98 -5.76
CA THR A 62 -6.11 -8.72 -6.30
C THR A 62 -7.44 -7.96 -6.20
N HIS A 63 -7.46 -6.90 -5.40
CA HIS A 63 -8.64 -6.05 -5.17
C HIS A 63 -8.80 -4.97 -6.24
N ALA A 64 -7.70 -4.49 -6.82
CA ALA A 64 -7.75 -3.49 -7.88
C ALA A 64 -8.06 -4.16 -9.24
N PRO A 65 -9.12 -3.73 -9.97
CA PRO A 65 -9.37 -4.23 -11.31
C PRO A 65 -8.16 -3.96 -12.21
N ILE A 66 -7.84 -4.92 -13.08
CA ILE A 66 -7.05 -4.60 -14.27
C ILE A 66 -7.95 -3.63 -15.04
N GLY A 67 -7.51 -2.38 -15.22
CA GLY A 67 -8.30 -1.39 -15.96
C GLY A 67 -8.59 -1.85 -17.40
N ASP A 68 -9.04 -0.95 -18.27
CA ASP A 68 -9.56 -1.30 -19.60
C ASP A 68 -8.56 -1.96 -20.57
N LYS A 69 -7.29 -2.12 -20.19
CA LYS A 69 -6.25 -2.73 -21.03
C LYS A 69 -6.09 -4.21 -20.71
N GLU A 70 -6.22 -5.05 -21.73
CA GLU A 70 -5.90 -6.46 -21.64
C GLU A 70 -4.41 -6.65 -21.35
N VAL A 71 -4.10 -7.29 -20.22
CA VAL A 71 -2.71 -7.59 -19.85
C VAL A 71 -2.44 -9.07 -20.07
N PHE A 72 -1.45 -9.34 -20.92
CA PHE A 72 -0.95 -10.68 -21.19
C PHE A 72 0.41 -10.89 -20.55
N ARG A 73 0.67 -12.09 -20.04
CA ARG A 73 1.96 -12.50 -19.47
C ARG A 73 2.41 -13.83 -20.06
N GLU A 74 3.74 -13.99 -20.12
CA GLU A 74 4.35 -15.26 -20.44
C GLU A 74 3.93 -16.33 -19.42
N MET A 75 3.77 -17.56 -19.89
CA MET A 75 3.36 -18.67 -19.03
C MET A 75 4.52 -19.06 -18.11
N PRO A 76 4.27 -19.32 -16.81
CA PRO A 76 5.32 -19.76 -15.90
C PRO A 76 5.90 -21.12 -16.30
N ARG A 77 7.18 -21.34 -15.95
CA ARG A 77 7.85 -22.64 -16.11
C ARG A 77 7.00 -23.74 -15.46
N GLY A 78 6.73 -24.82 -16.21
CA GLY A 78 5.86 -25.93 -15.80
C GLY A 78 4.43 -25.88 -16.36
N PHE A 79 3.97 -24.70 -16.81
CA PHE A 79 2.66 -24.55 -17.47
C PHE A 79 2.76 -24.09 -18.93
N ALA A 80 3.97 -23.83 -19.39
CA ALA A 80 4.24 -23.28 -20.71
C ALA A 80 3.71 -24.17 -21.85
N LYS A 81 2.91 -23.56 -22.74
CA LYS A 81 2.49 -24.14 -24.01
C LYS A 81 3.01 -23.24 -25.13
N LYS A 82 3.67 -23.85 -26.12
CA LYS A 82 4.23 -23.11 -27.27
C LYS A 82 3.13 -22.30 -27.95
N GLY A 83 3.38 -21.01 -28.16
CA GLY A 83 2.45 -20.08 -28.81
C GLY A 83 1.25 -19.63 -27.97
N LYS A 84 1.25 -19.88 -26.65
CA LYS A 84 0.19 -19.40 -25.75
C LYS A 84 0.72 -18.45 -24.68
N VAL A 85 -0.12 -17.51 -24.28
CA VAL A 85 0.11 -16.54 -23.20
C VAL A 85 -1.07 -16.56 -22.23
N LEU A 86 -0.85 -16.11 -20.99
CA LEU A 86 -1.92 -15.96 -20.00
C LEU A 86 -2.53 -14.56 -20.10
N LYS A 87 -3.85 -14.46 -20.22
CA LYS A 87 -4.60 -13.22 -19.98
C LYS A 87 -4.87 -13.11 -18.48
N LEU A 88 -4.40 -12.04 -17.86
CA LEU A 88 -4.68 -11.79 -16.45
C LEU A 88 -6.14 -11.36 -16.29
N LYS A 89 -6.87 -12.02 -15.38
CA LYS A 89 -8.23 -11.62 -14.95
C LYS A 89 -8.22 -10.71 -13.72
N LYS A 90 -7.14 -10.81 -12.94
CA LYS A 90 -6.86 -9.98 -11.77
C LYS A 90 -5.40 -9.56 -11.81
N SER A 91 -5.18 -8.40 -11.24
CA SER A 91 -3.91 -7.73 -11.10
C SER A 91 -2.88 -8.62 -10.37
N LEU A 92 -1.65 -8.71 -10.91
CA LEU A 92 -0.57 -9.59 -10.46
C LEU A 92 0.70 -8.79 -10.17
N TYR A 93 1.37 -9.07 -9.05
CA TYR A 93 2.59 -8.41 -8.59
C TYR A 93 3.60 -8.14 -9.73
N GLY A 94 4.19 -6.93 -9.75
CA GLY A 94 5.18 -6.51 -10.75
C GLY A 94 4.62 -5.78 -12.00
N LEU A 95 3.30 -5.58 -12.11
CA LEU A 95 2.71 -4.70 -13.14
C LEU A 95 2.86 -3.20 -12.76
N LYS A 96 3.34 -2.36 -13.70
CA LYS A 96 3.58 -0.91 -13.48
C LYS A 96 2.36 -0.15 -12.97
N GLN A 97 1.18 -0.52 -13.42
CA GLN A 97 -0.07 0.18 -13.11
C GLN A 97 -0.69 -0.19 -11.76
N LEU A 98 -0.09 -1.12 -11.01
CA LEU A 98 -0.71 -1.65 -9.81
C LEU A 98 -0.71 -0.71 -8.61
N PRO A 99 0.42 -0.11 -8.22
CA PRO A 99 0.43 0.81 -7.08
C PRO A 99 -0.54 1.97 -7.33
N VAL A 100 -0.59 2.46 -8.57
CA VAL A 100 -1.51 3.53 -8.97
C VAL A 100 -2.98 3.09 -8.91
N ASN A 101 -3.33 1.91 -9.43
CA ASN A 101 -4.70 1.42 -9.39
C ASN A 101 -5.16 1.13 -7.95
N PHE A 102 -4.28 0.56 -7.13
CA PHE A 102 -4.55 0.32 -5.73
C PHE A 102 -4.73 1.64 -4.97
N PHE A 103 -3.83 2.61 -5.17
CA PHE A 103 -3.92 3.93 -4.59
C PHE A 103 -5.24 4.62 -4.94
N ASN A 104 -5.65 4.60 -6.21
CA ASN A 104 -6.93 5.17 -6.63
C ASN A 104 -8.14 4.44 -6.01
N PHE A 105 -8.05 3.11 -5.87
CA PHE A 105 -9.08 2.32 -5.20
C PHE A 105 -9.21 2.72 -3.72
N ILE A 106 -8.10 2.72 -2.97
CA ILE A 106 -8.15 3.03 -1.53
C ILE A 106 -8.51 4.49 -1.27
N LYS A 107 -8.03 5.41 -2.12
CA LYS A 107 -8.42 6.82 -2.10
C LYS A 107 -9.95 6.97 -2.13
N GLY A 108 -10.63 6.32 -3.08
CA GLY A 108 -12.09 6.40 -3.15
C GLY A 108 -12.77 5.81 -1.91
N LYS A 109 -12.20 4.76 -1.30
CA LYS A 109 -12.72 4.15 -0.06
C LYS A 109 -12.55 5.06 1.16
N LEU A 110 -11.42 5.74 1.25
CA LEU A 110 -11.14 6.74 2.28
C LEU A 110 -12.05 7.96 2.15
N GLU A 111 -12.24 8.46 0.94
CA GLU A 111 -13.16 9.57 0.66
C GLU A 111 -14.60 9.22 1.05
N ASN A 112 -15.07 8.01 0.71
CA ASN A 112 -16.36 7.51 1.16
C ASN A 112 -16.46 7.30 2.67
N ALA A 113 -15.34 7.04 3.35
CA ALA A 113 -15.26 6.94 4.80
C ALA A 113 -15.19 8.31 5.50
N GLY A 114 -15.26 9.41 4.75
CA GLY A 114 -15.28 10.78 5.27
C GLY A 114 -13.90 11.44 5.40
N PHE A 115 -12.85 10.84 4.84
CA PHE A 115 -11.54 11.46 4.75
C PHE A 115 -11.48 12.43 3.57
N LYS A 116 -10.70 13.50 3.72
CA LYS A 116 -10.40 14.46 2.65
C LYS A 116 -8.94 14.31 2.22
N SER A 117 -8.71 14.22 0.92
CA SER A 117 -7.35 14.22 0.36
C SER A 117 -6.74 15.62 0.47
N HIS A 118 -5.50 15.69 0.96
CA HIS A 118 -4.68 16.91 1.09
C HIS A 118 -3.51 16.88 0.12
N LYS A 119 -3.80 16.57 -1.15
CA LYS A 119 -2.81 16.34 -2.20
C LYS A 119 -1.87 17.51 -2.45
N GLU A 120 -2.29 18.73 -2.11
CA GLU A 120 -1.49 19.95 -2.21
C GLU A 120 -0.36 20.01 -1.16
N VAL A 121 -0.48 19.24 -0.08
CA VAL A 121 0.56 19.06 0.93
C VAL A 121 1.32 17.77 0.64
N ASP A 122 0.59 16.67 0.52
CA ASP A 122 1.14 15.36 0.16
C ASP A 122 0.04 14.52 -0.50
N PRO A 123 0.26 13.96 -1.70
CA PRO A 123 -0.71 13.13 -2.41
C PRO A 123 -1.24 11.96 -1.59
N CYS A 124 -0.44 11.44 -0.66
CA CYS A 124 -0.75 10.29 0.19
C CYS A 124 -1.46 10.67 1.50
N LEU A 125 -1.67 11.96 1.77
CA LEU A 125 -2.26 12.45 3.02
C LEU A 125 -3.78 12.60 2.93
N PHE A 126 -4.46 12.00 3.91
CA PHE A 126 -5.90 12.01 4.06
C PHE A 126 -6.28 12.37 5.50
N ILE A 127 -7.21 13.31 5.70
CA ILE A 127 -7.58 13.78 7.04
C ILE A 127 -9.10 13.77 7.19
N SER A 128 -9.59 13.19 8.30
CA SER A 128 -10.98 13.28 8.74
C SER A 128 -11.11 14.21 9.96
N ASP A 129 -12.29 14.27 10.58
CA ASP A 129 -12.51 15.06 11.80
C ASP A 129 -11.64 14.61 12.98
N LYS A 130 -11.24 13.33 13.00
CA LYS A 130 -10.60 12.69 14.15
C LYS A 130 -9.34 11.88 13.82
N VAL A 131 -9.10 11.57 12.55
CA VAL A 131 -8.04 10.64 12.15
C VAL A 131 -7.24 11.24 11.00
N ILE A 132 -5.92 11.22 11.15
CA ILE A 132 -4.97 11.46 10.06
C ILE A 132 -4.61 10.10 9.48
N CYS A 133 -4.65 9.97 8.17
CA CYS A 133 -4.36 8.75 7.43
C CYS A 133 -3.28 9.07 6.38
N LEU A 134 -2.23 8.26 6.34
CA LEU A 134 -1.15 8.37 5.38
C LEU A 134 -1.04 7.04 4.63
N VAL A 135 -1.29 7.07 3.32
CA VAL A 135 -1.27 5.88 2.46
C VAL A 135 0.06 5.84 1.72
N TYR A 136 1.00 4.99 2.15
CA TYR A 136 2.31 4.84 1.53
C TYR A 136 2.41 3.50 0.81
N ILE A 137 2.13 3.49 -0.49
CA ILE A 137 2.10 2.28 -1.33
C ILE A 137 1.11 1.24 -0.78
N ASP A 138 1.60 0.13 -0.22
CA ASP A 138 0.83 -1.00 0.30
C ASP A 138 0.56 -0.85 1.81
N ASP A 139 1.24 0.09 2.47
CA ASP A 139 1.04 0.38 3.88
C ASP A 139 0.17 1.61 4.08
N THR A 140 -0.75 1.54 5.04
CA THR A 140 -1.46 2.73 5.52
C THR A 140 -1.24 2.93 7.01
N LEU A 141 -0.85 4.15 7.38
CA LEU A 141 -0.71 4.57 8.76
C LEU A 141 -1.89 5.44 9.17
N PHE A 142 -2.48 5.14 10.32
CA PHE A 142 -3.54 5.93 10.93
C PHE A 142 -3.05 6.55 12.23
N PHE A 143 -3.33 7.83 12.45
CA PHE A 143 -2.97 8.56 13.66
C PHE A 143 -4.21 9.25 14.25
N SER A 144 -4.39 9.17 15.56
CA SER A 144 -5.50 9.83 16.25
C SER A 144 -5.22 9.99 17.74
N PRO A 145 -5.80 11.00 18.43
CA PRO A 145 -5.70 11.10 19.88
C PRO A 145 -6.31 9.92 20.64
N LYS A 146 -7.27 9.19 20.04
CA LYS A 146 -7.92 8.03 20.65
C LYS A 146 -7.96 6.86 19.67
N GLU A 147 -7.60 5.68 20.17
CA GLU A 147 -7.59 4.44 19.37
C GLU A 147 -8.99 4.08 18.85
N GLU A 148 -10.05 4.39 19.61
CA GLU A 148 -11.44 4.18 19.21
C GLU A 148 -11.78 4.84 17.86
N TYR A 149 -11.21 6.01 17.57
CA TYR A 149 -11.46 6.71 16.32
C TYR A 149 -10.80 6.00 15.13
N ILE A 150 -9.62 5.44 15.34
CA ILE A 150 -8.93 4.60 14.34
C ILE A 150 -9.75 3.33 14.09
N ASN A 151 -10.20 2.66 15.16
CA ASN A 151 -11.01 1.45 15.05
C ASN A 151 -12.32 1.69 14.27
N LYS A 152 -13.02 2.80 14.54
CA LYS A 152 -14.21 3.19 13.77
C LYS A 152 -13.92 3.48 12.30
N ALA A 153 -12.81 4.16 11.99
CA ALA A 153 -12.40 4.40 10.60
C ALA A 153 -12.10 3.08 9.88
N MET A 154 -11.43 2.14 10.55
CA MET A 154 -11.16 0.81 9.99
C MET A 154 -12.43 -0.02 9.79
N GLU A 155 -13.37 0.02 10.73
CA GLU A 155 -14.69 -0.64 10.57
C GLU A 155 -15.43 -0.10 9.35
N SER A 156 -15.38 1.21 9.12
CA SER A 156 -15.93 1.84 7.92
C SER A 156 -15.26 1.30 6.65
N LEU A 157 -13.94 1.20 6.62
CA LEU A 157 -13.21 0.62 5.47
C LEU A 157 -13.55 -0.87 5.25
N LYS A 158 -13.62 -1.67 6.32
CA LYS A 158 -14.01 -3.09 6.26
C LYS A 158 -15.43 -3.26 5.70
N SER A 159 -16.37 -2.39 6.09
CA SER A 159 -17.75 -2.40 5.57
C SER A 159 -17.81 -2.18 4.06
N GLN A 160 -16.81 -1.47 3.51
CA GLN A 160 -16.67 -1.23 2.07
C GLN A 160 -15.89 -2.33 1.33
N ARG A 161 -15.71 -3.51 1.95
CA ARG A 161 -15.01 -4.69 1.42
C ARG A 161 -13.51 -4.48 1.18
N VAL A 162 -12.87 -3.67 2.02
CA VAL A 162 -11.41 -3.58 2.06
C VAL A 162 -10.90 -4.67 3.00
N ALA A 163 -10.15 -5.64 2.46
CA ALA A 163 -9.47 -6.65 3.26
C ALA A 163 -8.22 -6.00 3.88
N VAL A 164 -8.08 -6.09 5.21
CA VAL A 164 -7.03 -5.44 5.98
C VAL A 164 -6.44 -6.42 6.99
N GLU A 165 -5.12 -6.49 7.05
CA GLU A 165 -4.38 -7.00 8.20
C GLU A 165 -3.93 -5.79 9.03
N ILE A 166 -4.12 -5.88 10.34
CA ILE A 166 -3.90 -4.76 11.26
C ILE A 166 -2.71 -5.12 12.12
N GLU A 167 -1.68 -4.28 12.10
CA GLU A 167 -0.58 -4.34 13.04
C GLU A 167 -0.75 -3.23 14.08
N ASP A 168 -0.71 -3.60 15.36
CA ASP A 168 -0.87 -2.67 16.47
C ASP A 168 0.36 -1.77 16.69
N SER A 169 1.44 -1.96 15.92
CA SER A 169 2.70 -1.22 16.05
C SER A 169 3.19 -0.70 14.70
N VAL A 170 3.70 0.54 14.69
CA VAL A 170 4.40 1.15 13.53
C VAL A 170 5.78 0.53 13.30
N ALA A 171 6.25 -0.31 14.22
CA ALA A 171 7.55 -0.99 14.08
C ALA A 171 7.61 -1.88 12.83
N GLY A 172 6.48 -2.47 12.42
CA GLY A 172 6.34 -3.22 11.16
C GLY A 172 6.61 -2.34 9.94
N PHE A 173 6.03 -1.14 9.90
CA PHE A 173 6.21 -0.15 8.83
C PHE A 173 7.67 0.29 8.67
N LEU A 174 8.43 0.34 9.78
CA LEU A 174 9.84 0.71 9.77
C LEU A 174 10.78 -0.48 9.55
N GLY A 175 10.25 -1.71 9.48
CA GLY A 175 11.04 -2.93 9.35
C GLY A 175 11.92 -3.22 10.57
N VAL A 176 11.56 -2.73 11.76
CA VAL A 176 12.33 -2.93 13.00
C VAL A 176 11.55 -3.89 13.89
N GLN A 177 12.02 -5.14 13.97
CA GLN A 177 11.57 -6.14 14.95
C GLN A 177 12.64 -6.41 16.01
#